data_AF-A0A9D8HHA5-F1
#
_entry.id   AF-A0A9D8HHA5-F1
#
_cell.length_a   1.000
_cell.length_b   1.000
_cell.length_c   1.000
_cell.angle_alpha   90.00
_cell.angle_beta   90.00
_cell.angle_gamma   90.00
#
_symmetry.space_group_name_H-M   'P 1'
#
loop_
_entity.id
_entity.type
_entity.pdbx_description
1 polymer ?
#
loop_
_entity_poly.entity_id
_entity_poly.type
_entity_poly.pdbx_seq_one_letter_code
_entity_poly.pdbx_strand_id
1 'polypeptide(L)'
;MAAEPDLCSIDVDGADYWIWRALTRYRPRVVVIEVNAALPADERWAQPEDAPPWDETDAFGASLGALRALGADKGYRLVHWDMSGVNACFVRDDLAAAVPDAFPDAPVLRAPNQGLRGGRHPAGNRPFDAV
;
A
#
# COMPACT_ATOMS: atom_id res chain seq x y z
N MET A 1 5.40 -25.04 8.43
CA MET A 1 4.60 -23.89 8.91
C MET A 1 5.20 -22.63 8.30
N ALA A 2 4.36 -21.67 7.87
CA ALA A 2 4.85 -20.36 7.45
C ALA A 2 5.51 -19.67 8.66
N ALA A 3 6.59 -18.92 8.44
CA ALA A 3 7.11 -18.07 9.50
C ALA A 3 6.18 -16.85 9.67
N GLU A 4 5.94 -16.44 10.92
CA GLU A 4 5.03 -15.35 11.26
C GLU A 4 5.77 -14.21 11.97
N PRO A 5 6.55 -13.39 11.24
CA PRO A 5 7.17 -12.20 11.81
C PRO A 5 6.10 -11.28 12.42
N ASP A 6 6.43 -10.55 13.48
CA ASP A 6 5.50 -9.54 14.01
C ASP A 6 5.30 -8.38 13.02
N LEU A 7 6.34 -8.00 12.29
CA LEU A 7 6.32 -6.87 11.36
C LEU A 7 7.05 -7.20 10.05
N CYS A 8 6.49 -6.72 8.94
CA CYS A 8 7.15 -6.59 7.64
C CYS A 8 6.96 -5.17 7.13
N SER A 9 8.05 -4.47 6.86
CA SER A 9 8.05 -3.15 6.24
C SER A 9 8.51 -3.29 4.78
N ILE A 10 7.77 -2.71 3.84
CA ILE A 10 8.07 -2.76 2.40
C ILE A 10 8.11 -1.32 1.89
N ASP A 11 9.30 -0.89 1.52
CA ASP A 11 9.59 0.45 1.00
C ASP A 11 10.85 0.30 0.13
N VAL A 12 10.63 0.17 -1.18
CA VAL A 12 11.69 -0.11 -2.17
C VAL A 12 11.65 0.85 -3.36
N ASP A 13 10.94 1.97 -3.24
CA ASP A 13 10.77 2.99 -4.27
C ASP A 13 10.21 2.43 -5.60
N GLY A 14 9.13 1.64 -5.55
CA GLY A 14 8.32 1.32 -6.74
C GLY A 14 7.74 -0.09 -6.81
N ALA A 15 8.53 -1.13 -6.54
CA ALA A 15 8.11 -2.53 -6.72
C ALA A 15 7.30 -3.11 -5.53
N ASP A 16 6.87 -2.26 -4.60
CA ASP A 16 6.28 -2.60 -3.30
C ASP A 16 5.08 -3.54 -3.41
N TYR A 17 4.15 -3.24 -4.33
CA TYR A 17 2.98 -4.08 -4.61
C TYR A 17 3.38 -5.50 -5.03
N TRP A 18 4.34 -5.61 -5.95
CA TRP A 18 4.79 -6.91 -6.50
C TRP A 18 5.56 -7.73 -5.46
N ILE A 19 6.40 -7.08 -4.65
CA ILE A 19 7.07 -7.71 -3.53
C ILE A 19 6.05 -8.29 -2.54
N TRP A 20 5.06 -7.50 -2.14
CA TRP A 20 4.04 -8.00 -1.22
C TRP A 20 3.19 -9.11 -1.82
N ARG A 21 2.85 -9.01 -3.12
CA ARG A 21 2.13 -10.05 -3.85
C ARG A 21 2.90 -11.37 -3.86
N ALA A 22 4.19 -11.33 -4.20
CA ALA A 22 5.08 -12.50 -4.24
C ALA A 22 5.40 -13.09 -2.86
N LEU A 23 5.26 -12.31 -1.78
CA LEU A 23 5.50 -12.76 -0.41
C LEU A 23 4.42 -13.76 0.04
N THR A 24 4.68 -15.05 -0.15
CA THR A 24 3.73 -16.16 0.17
C THR A 24 4.22 -17.10 1.28
N ARG A 25 5.54 -17.13 1.54
CA ARG A 25 6.14 -18.03 2.56
C ARG A 25 6.01 -17.50 3.99
N TYR A 26 5.74 -16.21 4.15
CA TYR A 26 5.62 -15.53 5.44
C TYR A 26 4.21 -15.01 5.62
N ARG A 27 3.76 -14.97 6.88
CA ARG A 27 2.45 -14.40 7.25
C ARG A 27 2.61 -13.36 8.38
N PRO A 28 3.23 -12.19 8.10
CA PRO A 28 3.47 -11.17 9.11
C PRO A 28 2.21 -10.77 9.86
N ARG A 29 2.30 -10.39 11.13
CA ARG A 29 1.14 -9.90 11.89
C ARG A 29 0.74 -8.50 11.45
N VAL A 30 1.74 -7.66 11.15
CA VAL A 30 1.59 -6.31 10.61
C VAL A 30 2.43 -6.17 9.35
N VAL A 31 1.87 -5.52 8.33
CA VAL A 31 2.59 -5.06 7.14
C VAL A 31 2.51 -3.53 7.08
N VAL A 32 3.64 -2.86 6.91
CA VAL A 32 3.71 -1.44 6.57
C VAL A 32 4.26 -1.36 5.17
N ILE A 33 3.58 -0.64 4.28
CA ILE A 33 3.94 -0.60 2.86
C ILE A 33 3.83 0.82 2.30
N GLU A 34 4.79 1.17 1.44
CA GLU A 34 4.82 2.44 0.72
C GLU A 34 3.59 2.59 -0.18
N VAL A 35 2.98 3.78 -0.15
CA VAL A 35 1.88 4.22 -1.00
C VAL A 35 2.35 5.38 -1.84
N ASN A 36 2.07 5.35 -3.15
CA ASN A 36 2.17 6.55 -3.96
C ASN A 36 1.06 7.53 -3.58
N ALA A 37 1.42 8.48 -2.72
CA ALA A 37 0.53 9.51 -2.19
C ALA A 37 0.03 10.51 -3.26
N ALA A 38 0.59 10.52 -4.47
CA ALA A 38 0.14 11.41 -5.54
C ALA A 38 -1.17 10.93 -6.20
N LEU A 39 -1.48 9.63 -6.08
CA LEU A 39 -2.63 9.00 -6.70
C LEU A 39 -3.90 9.10 -5.83
N PRO A 40 -5.11 9.13 -6.44
CA PRO A 40 -6.36 8.97 -5.72
C PRO A 40 -6.38 7.69 -4.87
N ALA A 41 -6.92 7.80 -3.66
CA ALA A 41 -6.92 6.70 -2.68
C ALA A 41 -7.80 5.50 -3.10
N ASP A 42 -8.78 5.71 -3.96
CA ASP A 42 -9.72 4.73 -4.49
C ASP A 42 -9.28 4.13 -5.83
N GLU A 43 -8.33 4.75 -6.52
CA GLU A 43 -7.73 4.22 -7.73
C GLU A 43 -7.05 2.88 -7.42
N ARG A 44 -7.13 1.92 -8.34
CA ARG A 44 -6.41 0.64 -8.24
C ARG A 44 -5.37 0.58 -9.35
N TRP A 45 -4.20 1.07 -9.03
CA TRP A 45 -3.10 1.13 -9.98
C TRP A 45 -1.80 0.77 -9.27
N ALA A 46 -0.96 0.02 -9.97
CA ALA A 46 0.42 -0.22 -9.59
C ALA A 46 1.28 -0.11 -10.86
N GLN A 47 2.50 0.37 -10.72
CA GLN A 47 3.45 0.35 -11.83
C GLN A 47 3.65 -1.09 -12.34
N PRO A 48 3.97 -1.30 -13.63
CA PRO A 48 4.33 -2.62 -14.15
C PRO A 48 5.46 -3.28 -13.34
N GLU A 49 5.44 -4.62 -13.23
CA GLU A 49 6.48 -5.38 -12.51
C GLU A 49 7.88 -5.15 -13.12
N ASP A 50 7.95 -4.95 -14.43
CA ASP A 50 9.15 -4.68 -15.22
C ASP A 50 9.31 -3.18 -15.56
N ALA A 51 8.73 -2.30 -14.74
CA ALA A 51 8.82 -0.86 -14.96
C ALA A 51 10.28 -0.38 -15.10
N PRO A 52 10.55 0.56 -16.03
CA PRO A 52 11.87 1.19 -16.15
C PRO A 52 12.19 2.03 -14.89
N PRO A 53 13.43 2.52 -14.75
CA PRO A 53 13.77 3.50 -13.72
C PRO A 53 12.79 4.67 -13.73
N TRP A 54 12.45 5.15 -12.54
CA TRP A 54 11.50 6.23 -12.36
C TRP A 54 11.89 7.48 -13.15
N ASP A 55 10.93 8.06 -13.85
CA ASP A 55 11.07 9.23 -14.73
C ASP A 55 10.66 10.55 -14.03
N GLU A 56 10.63 10.54 -12.69
CA GLU A 56 10.24 11.66 -11.82
C GLU A 56 8.76 12.07 -11.90
N THR A 57 7.92 11.30 -12.60
CA THR A 57 6.47 11.52 -12.73
C THR A 57 5.67 10.88 -11.59
N ASP A 58 4.33 11.00 -11.59
CA ASP A 58 3.43 10.33 -10.65
C ASP A 58 3.15 8.85 -10.99
N ALA A 59 3.76 8.32 -12.07
CA ALA A 59 3.61 6.94 -12.52
C ALA A 59 4.64 6.00 -11.87
N PHE A 60 4.58 5.85 -10.55
CA PHE A 60 5.44 4.96 -9.76
C PHE A 60 4.69 4.30 -8.59
N GLY A 61 5.26 3.24 -8.02
CA GLY A 61 4.74 2.58 -6.84
C GLY A 61 3.35 2.00 -7.05
N ALA A 62 2.51 2.10 -6.03
CA ALA A 62 1.11 1.66 -6.07
C ALA A 62 0.18 2.61 -5.32
N SER A 63 -1.06 2.69 -5.80
CA SER A 63 -2.13 3.43 -5.13
C SER A 63 -2.58 2.72 -3.85
N LEU A 64 -3.19 3.48 -2.93
CA LEU A 64 -3.78 2.90 -1.72
C LEU A 64 -4.86 1.85 -2.07
N GLY A 65 -5.66 2.10 -3.11
CA GLY A 65 -6.71 1.18 -3.54
C GLY A 65 -6.16 -0.16 -4.04
N ALA A 66 -5.03 -0.15 -4.75
CA ALA A 66 -4.36 -1.38 -5.18
C ALA A 66 -3.82 -2.18 -3.98
N LEU A 67 -3.14 -1.50 -3.05
CA LEU A 67 -2.61 -2.12 -1.83
C LEU A 67 -3.72 -2.64 -0.92
N ARG A 68 -4.84 -1.92 -0.82
CA ARG A 68 -6.03 -2.36 -0.07
C ARG A 68 -6.62 -3.64 -0.66
N ALA A 69 -6.74 -3.71 -1.99
CA ALA A 69 -7.24 -4.90 -2.66
C ALA A 69 -6.31 -6.10 -2.44
N LEU A 70 -5.00 -5.91 -2.64
CA LEU A 70 -3.99 -6.94 -2.40
C LEU A 70 -3.97 -7.42 -0.95
N GLY A 71 -4.07 -6.50 0.02
CA GLY A 71 -4.16 -6.84 1.43
C GLY A 71 -5.36 -7.73 1.72
N ALA A 72 -6.54 -7.36 1.22
CA ALA A 72 -7.75 -8.15 1.40
C ALA A 72 -7.62 -9.57 0.81
N ASP A 73 -7.06 -9.71 -0.40
CA ASP A 73 -6.80 -11.00 -1.03
C ASP A 73 -5.83 -11.88 -0.22
N LYS A 74 -4.95 -11.25 0.56
CA LYS A 74 -3.96 -11.92 1.43
C LYS A 74 -4.45 -12.12 2.87
N GLY A 75 -5.68 -11.72 3.21
CA GLY A 75 -6.23 -11.81 4.57
C GLY A 75 -5.72 -10.74 5.54
N TYR A 76 -5.56 -9.51 5.03
CA TYR A 76 -5.15 -8.33 5.78
C TYR A 76 -6.14 -7.18 5.61
N ARG A 77 -6.34 -6.42 6.68
CA ARG A 77 -7.12 -5.20 6.71
C ARG A 77 -6.21 -3.98 6.81
N LEU A 78 -6.49 -2.97 5.99
CA LEU A 78 -5.91 -1.63 6.16
C LEU A 78 -6.46 -1.01 7.45
N VAL A 79 -5.59 -0.74 8.42
CA VAL A 79 -5.98 -0.18 9.73
C VAL A 79 -5.53 1.27 9.91
N HIS A 80 -4.52 1.70 9.15
CA HIS A 80 -4.01 3.06 9.23
C HIS A 80 -3.39 3.49 7.90
N TRP A 81 -3.47 4.78 7.63
CA TRP A 81 -2.76 5.45 6.56
C TRP A 81 -2.22 6.76 7.13
N ASP A 82 -0.90 6.94 7.07
CA ASP A 82 -0.21 8.01 7.77
C ASP A 82 -0.61 9.41 7.24
N MET A 83 -0.19 10.45 7.97
CA MET A 83 -0.58 11.82 7.61
C MET A 83 0.05 12.33 6.31
N SER A 84 1.22 11.81 5.93
CA SER A 84 1.88 12.18 4.67
C SER A 84 1.34 11.40 3.47
N GLY A 85 0.59 10.33 3.74
CA GLY A 85 -0.03 9.50 2.72
C GLY A 85 0.92 8.49 2.09
N VAL A 86 2.14 8.31 2.63
CA VAL A 86 3.18 7.46 2.05
C VAL A 86 3.29 6.10 2.73
N ASN A 87 2.72 5.92 3.94
CA ASN A 87 2.78 4.65 4.68
C ASN A 87 1.38 4.13 5.00
N ALA A 88 1.05 2.95 4.48
CA ALA A 88 -0.16 2.22 4.84
C ALA A 88 0.17 1.06 5.80
N CYS A 89 -0.57 0.96 6.90
CA CYS A 89 -0.45 -0.13 7.86
C CYS A 89 -1.60 -1.11 7.70
N PHE A 90 -1.24 -2.38 7.52
CA PHE A 90 -2.13 -3.51 7.40
C PHE A 90 -1.95 -4.47 8.57
N VAL A 91 -3.05 -4.95 9.12
CA VAL A 91 -3.05 -5.97 10.19
C VAL A 91 -3.73 -7.22 9.67
N ARG A 92 -3.19 -8.38 10.02
CA ARG A 92 -3.76 -9.67 9.66
C ARG A 92 -5.18 -9.81 10.21
N ASP A 93 -6.11 -10.28 9.39
CA ASP A 93 -7.55 -10.22 9.70
C ASP A 93 -7.93 -11.00 10.97
N ASP A 94 -7.30 -12.15 11.22
CA ASP A 94 -7.50 -12.95 12.43
C ASP A 94 -7.13 -12.18 13.71
N LEU A 95 -6.09 -11.34 13.64
CA LEU A 95 -5.62 -10.52 14.75
C LEU A 95 -6.47 -9.26 14.92
N ALA A 96 -6.82 -8.60 13.81
CA ALA A 96 -7.69 -7.42 13.85
C ALA A 96 -9.08 -7.77 14.41
N ALA A 97 -9.65 -8.91 14.00
CA ALA A 97 -10.95 -9.39 14.48
C ALA A 97 -10.96 -9.75 15.97
N ALA A 98 -9.80 -10.06 16.57
CA ALA A 98 -9.69 -10.33 18.00
C ALA A 98 -9.76 -9.06 18.87
N VAL A 99 -9.55 -7.87 18.28
CA VAL A 99 -9.56 -6.57 18.96
C VAL A 99 -10.33 -5.52 18.13
N PRO A 100 -11.63 -5.72 17.87
CA PRO A 100 -12.41 -4.86 16.97
C PRO A 100 -12.41 -3.39 17.39
N ASP A 101 -12.38 -3.11 18.69
CA ASP A 101 -12.35 -1.74 19.24
C ASP A 101 -11.03 -1.01 18.96
N ALA A 102 -9.94 -1.74 18.64
CA ALA A 102 -8.65 -1.15 18.30
C ALA A 102 -8.59 -0.65 16.84
N PHE A 103 -9.46 -1.16 15.96
CA PHE A 103 -9.40 -0.90 14.52
C PHE A 103 -10.81 -0.63 13.95
N PRO A 104 -11.27 0.64 13.90
CA PRO A 104 -12.56 0.97 13.30
C PRO A 104 -12.60 0.60 11.80
N ASP A 105 -13.79 0.31 11.28
CA ASP A 105 -13.98 -0.35 9.98
C ASP A 105 -13.44 0.39 8.75
N ALA A 106 -13.21 1.71 8.84
CA ALA A 106 -12.63 2.49 7.76
C ALA A 106 -11.52 3.42 8.24
N PRO A 107 -10.29 3.31 7.71
CA PRO A 107 -9.26 4.31 7.93
C PRO A 107 -9.68 5.64 7.30
N VAL A 108 -9.27 6.74 7.91
CA VAL A 108 -9.52 8.08 7.36
C VAL A 108 -8.74 8.23 6.06
N LEU A 109 -9.46 8.21 4.93
CA LEU A 109 -8.88 8.52 3.62
C LEU A 109 -8.58 10.01 3.53
N ARG A 110 -7.39 10.34 3.04
CA ARG A 110 -6.89 11.70 2.86
C ARG A 110 -6.69 12.00 1.38
N ALA A 111 -6.73 13.28 1.05
CA ALA A 111 -6.22 13.75 -0.23
C ALA A 111 -4.69 13.54 -0.30
N PRO A 112 -4.12 13.46 -1.51
CA PRO A 112 -2.67 13.47 -1.72
C PRO A 112 -1.96 14.51 -0.86
N ASN A 113 -1.05 14.07 0.01
CA ASN A 113 -0.36 14.92 0.98
C ASN A 113 1.15 14.64 1.09
N GLN A 114 1.77 14.28 -0.03
CA GLN A 114 3.20 13.96 -0.08
C GLN A 114 4.04 15.06 0.59
N GLY A 115 4.95 14.67 1.48
CA GLY A 115 5.80 15.58 2.23
C GLY A 115 5.05 16.53 3.18
N LEU A 116 3.80 16.23 3.56
CA LEU A 116 2.92 17.08 4.38
C LEU A 116 2.61 18.46 3.78
N ARG A 117 2.85 18.62 2.47
CA ARG A 117 2.70 19.89 1.74
C ARG A 117 1.77 19.77 0.55
N GLY A 118 1.11 18.63 0.37
CA GLY A 118 0.37 18.35 -0.87
C GLY A 118 1.28 18.29 -2.10
N GLY A 119 2.55 17.87 -1.92
CA GLY A 119 3.48 17.69 -3.03
C GLY A 119 2.91 16.75 -4.08
N ARG A 120 3.22 17.03 -5.35
CA ARG A 120 2.82 16.19 -6.48
C ARG A 120 3.96 16.13 -7.48
N HIS A 121 4.15 14.95 -8.03
CA HIS A 121 4.96 14.76 -9.22
C HIS A 121 4.17 15.18 -10.47
N PRO A 122 4.86 15.56 -11.57
CA PRO A 122 4.22 15.74 -12.87
C PRO A 122 3.42 14.48 -13.27
N ALA A 123 2.32 14.67 -13.98
CA ALA A 123 1.53 13.54 -14.47
C ALA A 123 2.36 12.66 -15.43
N GLY A 124 2.48 11.38 -15.11
CA GLY A 124 3.16 10.37 -15.89
C GLY A 124 2.22 9.57 -16.78
N ASN A 125 2.81 8.79 -17.69
CA ASN A 125 2.04 7.82 -18.47
C ASN A 125 1.70 6.61 -17.60
N ARG A 126 0.44 6.49 -17.20
CA ARG A 126 -0.09 5.35 -16.44
C ARG A 126 -0.94 4.49 -17.38
N PRO A 127 -0.34 3.56 -18.15
CA PRO A 127 -1.12 2.70 -19.03
C PRO A 127 -2.14 1.92 -18.19
N PHE A 128 -3.38 1.91 -18.68
CA PHE A 128 -4.52 1.35 -17.96
C PHE A 128 -4.47 -0.18 -17.99
N ASP A 129 -3.94 -0.78 -16.93
CA ASP A 129 -4.38 -2.08 -16.44
C ASP A 129 -4.53 -1.94 -14.93
N ALA A 130 -5.77 -1.76 -14.47
CA ALA A 130 -6.06 -1.70 -13.04
C ALA A 130 -5.76 -3.06 -12.41
N VAL A 131 -4.99 -3.04 -11.32
CA VAL A 131 -4.66 -4.24 -10.53
C VAL A 131 -5.71 -4.58 -9.47
#